data_AF-A0A954UGH1-F1
#
_entry.id   AF-A0A954UGH1-F1
#
_cell.length_a   1.000
_cell.length_b   1.000
_cell.length_c   1.000
_cell.angle_alpha   90.00
_cell.angle_beta   90.00
_cell.angle_gamma   90.00
#
_symmetry.space_group_name_H-M   'P 1'
#
loop_
_entity.id
_entity.type
_entity.pdbx_description
1 polymer ?
#
loop_
_entity_poly.entity_id
_entity_poly.type
_entity_poly.pdbx_seq_one_letter_code
_entity_poly.pdbx_strand_id
1 'polypeptide(L)'
;MVFACFAVALLLAGSTRGDDSPPSFYRAINLNGPPLTIDGRAWEGGDAKDFVCKDKAFENQNVELTPPTDANRARMIRSSRWGGNRLTIQNVPAGRYTVLLYVWEDNNPETYSVSVNGREVLRGYNSGRTGHWERLGPWAADVSDGKLEITSRGGAANFSGLEIWRGEYDGGRPVEITAEDLEFFERQVRPVLVQHCYECHSQDSDEVQGDLLLDSRPTTLRGGVTGPAVVPGDVENSLLIKAVRYHDDLQMPPDYQLAKQEIEDLETWVRRGAPDPRRTATKIKRKRIDVAKAREFWSFRPIADPAVPTVEDAGWAKSDVDRFILAELERRDLQPLAMADKRTLIRRATFDLTGLPPTPEEVAAFEADSSPDAFARVVDRLLDSRHYGERWGRHWLDVARYGESNGNDGLSRNPTFPHAWRYRDYVIQALN
;
A
#
# COMPACT_ATOMS: atom_id res chain seq x y z
N MET A 1 3.07 53.88 3.15
CA MET A 1 4.05 54.30 4.17
C MET A 1 4.17 53.19 5.19
N VAL A 2 5.35 52.56 5.25
CA VAL A 2 6.00 51.83 6.37
C VAL A 2 5.23 50.62 6.95
N PHE A 3 5.52 49.38 6.52
CA PHE A 3 6.53 48.42 7.04
C PHE A 3 6.33 47.94 8.48
N ALA A 4 6.06 46.63 8.64
CA ALA A 4 6.64 45.81 9.71
C ALA A 4 6.45 44.30 9.39
N CYS A 5 7.42 43.73 8.68
CA CYS A 5 7.66 42.28 8.63
C CYS A 5 8.20 41.83 9.99
N PHE A 6 7.57 40.83 10.62
CA PHE A 6 8.19 40.07 11.70
C PHE A 6 8.89 38.85 11.11
N ALA A 7 10.22 38.93 11.02
CA ALA A 7 11.09 37.79 10.79
C ALA A 7 11.43 37.17 12.16
N VAL A 8 10.91 35.97 12.42
CA VAL A 8 11.35 35.14 13.56
C VAL A 8 12.51 34.28 13.08
N ALA A 9 13.72 34.67 13.44
CA ALA A 9 14.92 33.86 13.28
C ALA A 9 14.93 32.78 14.38
N LEU A 10 14.61 31.54 14.01
CA LEU A 10 14.82 30.38 14.87
C LEU A 10 16.21 29.81 14.60
N LEU A 11 17.12 30.05 15.55
CA LEU A 11 18.41 29.36 15.67
C LEU A 11 18.13 27.89 16.00
N LEU A 12 18.15 27.02 15.00
CA LEU A 12 18.23 25.58 15.21
C LEU A 12 19.69 25.16 15.18
N ALA A 13 20.17 24.75 16.36
CA ALA A 13 21.43 24.06 16.54
C ALA A 13 21.51 22.87 15.55
N GLY A 14 22.63 22.80 14.83
CA GLY A 14 22.90 21.78 13.84
C GLY A 14 22.87 20.38 14.42
N SER A 15 21.79 19.66 14.15
CA SER A 15 21.85 18.21 13.99
C SER A 15 22.62 17.95 12.70
N THR A 16 23.72 17.20 12.79
CA THR A 16 24.52 16.79 11.64
C THR A 16 23.64 16.00 10.66
N ARG A 17 23.12 16.71 9.65
CA ARG A 17 22.48 16.09 8.48
C ARG A 17 23.47 15.09 7.90
N GLY A 18 23.02 13.86 7.72
CA GLY A 18 23.70 12.93 6.84
C GLY A 18 23.85 13.60 5.47
N ASP A 19 25.07 13.52 4.95
CA ASP A 19 25.52 14.07 3.68
C ASP A 19 24.44 14.08 2.57
N ASP A 20 23.89 15.26 2.26
CA ASP A 20 22.92 15.52 1.18
C ASP A 20 23.59 15.52 -0.22
N SER A 21 24.84 15.06 -0.33
CA SER A 21 25.56 15.00 -1.60
C SER A 21 24.90 14.03 -2.59
N PRO A 22 24.86 14.36 -3.90
CA PRO A 22 24.35 13.45 -4.92
C PRO A 22 25.12 12.12 -4.89
N PRO A 23 24.45 10.99 -5.15
CA PRO A 23 25.12 9.70 -5.11
C PRO A 23 26.26 9.66 -6.13
N SER A 24 27.43 9.20 -5.69
CA SER A 24 28.63 9.11 -6.51
C SER A 24 29.06 7.67 -6.65
N PHE A 25 29.47 7.28 -7.86
CA PHE A 25 30.00 5.94 -8.10
C PHE A 25 31.20 5.70 -7.19
N TYR A 26 31.16 4.62 -6.41
CA TYR A 26 32.24 4.28 -5.50
C TYR A 26 33.11 3.19 -6.11
N ARG A 27 32.50 2.06 -6.51
CA ARG A 27 33.24 0.87 -6.92
C ARG A 27 32.37 -0.10 -7.71
N ALA A 28 32.94 -0.88 -8.62
CA ALA A 28 32.28 -2.06 -9.18
C ALA A 28 33.28 -3.19 -9.48
N ILE A 29 32.85 -4.44 -9.33
CA ILE A 29 33.69 -5.62 -9.41
C ILE A 29 33.02 -6.68 -10.29
N ASN A 30 33.75 -7.11 -11.32
CA ASN A 30 33.47 -8.30 -12.09
C ASN A 30 33.97 -9.53 -11.32
N LEU A 31 33.07 -10.24 -10.65
CA LEU A 31 33.43 -11.13 -9.53
C LEU A 31 34.30 -12.33 -9.95
N ASN A 32 34.15 -12.81 -11.18
CA ASN A 32 34.90 -13.96 -11.71
C ASN A 32 35.72 -13.66 -12.97
N GLY A 33 35.87 -12.40 -13.36
CA GLY A 33 36.57 -12.06 -14.59
C GLY A 33 37.57 -10.91 -14.44
N PRO A 34 38.23 -10.53 -15.55
CA PRO A 34 39.16 -9.40 -15.57
C PRO A 34 38.41 -8.07 -15.48
N PRO A 35 39.13 -6.95 -15.25
CA PRO A 35 38.58 -5.61 -15.38
C PRO A 35 37.90 -5.39 -16.75
N LEU A 36 36.83 -4.61 -16.77
CA LEU A 36 36.05 -4.31 -17.97
C LEU A 36 35.31 -2.97 -17.84
N THR A 37 34.60 -2.56 -18.90
CA THR A 37 33.80 -1.34 -18.88
C THR A 37 32.33 -1.67 -19.17
N ILE A 38 31.45 -1.27 -18.25
CA ILE A 38 29.98 -1.37 -18.38
C ILE A 38 29.41 0.00 -18.06
N ASP A 39 28.50 0.48 -18.92
CA ASP A 39 27.82 1.78 -18.76
C ASP A 39 28.78 2.97 -18.55
N GLY A 40 29.89 2.97 -19.29
CA GLY A 40 30.92 4.02 -19.21
C GLY A 40 31.79 3.99 -17.95
N ARG A 41 31.64 2.99 -17.09
CA ARG A 41 32.39 2.87 -15.84
C ARG A 41 33.42 1.77 -15.89
N ALA A 42 34.57 2.02 -15.27
CA ALA A 42 35.57 0.98 -15.03
C ALA A 42 35.09 0.04 -13.92
N TRP A 43 35.04 -1.25 -14.25
CA TRP A 43 34.82 -2.35 -13.32
C TRP A 43 36.16 -3.03 -13.06
N GLU A 44 36.47 -3.27 -11.79
CA GLU A 44 37.66 -4.02 -11.39
C GLU A 44 37.44 -5.53 -11.57
N GLY A 45 38.52 -6.30 -11.60
CA GLY A 45 38.47 -7.76 -11.72
C GLY A 45 38.21 -8.48 -10.40
N GLY A 46 38.04 -9.80 -10.46
CA GLY A 46 37.84 -10.64 -9.27
C GLY A 46 39.06 -10.71 -8.33
N ASP A 47 40.20 -10.15 -8.74
CA ASP A 47 41.46 -10.00 -8.01
C ASP A 47 41.66 -8.58 -7.44
N ALA A 48 40.63 -7.74 -7.47
CA ALA A 48 40.70 -6.37 -7.02
C ALA A 48 41.16 -6.26 -5.55
N LYS A 49 41.97 -5.22 -5.26
CA LYS A 49 42.45 -4.93 -3.92
C LYS A 49 41.29 -4.79 -2.93
N ASP A 50 41.42 -5.31 -1.71
CA ASP A 50 40.40 -5.21 -0.65
C ASP A 50 39.06 -5.92 -0.97
N PHE A 51 38.95 -6.68 -2.06
CA PHE A 51 37.84 -7.59 -2.32
C PHE A 51 38.21 -9.00 -1.90
N VAL A 52 37.32 -9.66 -1.15
CA VAL A 52 37.51 -11.03 -0.68
C VAL A 52 36.28 -11.86 -1.03
N CYS A 53 36.51 -12.96 -1.75
CA CYS A 53 35.53 -13.98 -2.05
C CYS A 53 36.23 -15.35 -2.08
N LYS A 54 35.70 -16.33 -1.35
CA LYS A 54 36.26 -17.70 -1.28
C LYS A 54 35.45 -18.71 -2.10
N ASP A 55 34.48 -18.22 -2.84
CA ASP A 55 33.55 -19.03 -3.60
C ASP A 55 34.20 -19.59 -4.87
N LYS A 56 33.59 -20.65 -5.40
CA LYS A 56 34.05 -21.30 -6.62
C LYS A 56 33.78 -20.39 -7.81
N ALA A 57 34.76 -20.33 -8.71
CA ALA A 57 34.61 -19.76 -10.04
C ALA A 57 33.74 -20.68 -10.90
N PHE A 58 32.81 -20.11 -11.66
CA PHE A 58 32.03 -20.82 -12.66
C PHE A 58 31.71 -19.91 -13.84
N GLU A 59 31.79 -20.45 -15.05
CA GLU A 59 31.34 -19.73 -16.24
C GLU A 59 30.69 -20.67 -17.26
N ASN A 60 29.68 -20.16 -17.96
CA ASN A 60 29.05 -20.84 -19.08
C ASN A 60 28.64 -19.82 -20.16
N GLN A 61 29.56 -19.54 -21.07
CA GLN A 61 29.38 -18.55 -22.14
C GLN A 61 28.46 -19.02 -23.28
N ASN A 62 27.89 -20.22 -23.20
CA ASN A 62 27.00 -20.78 -24.24
C ASN A 62 25.51 -20.56 -23.95
N VAL A 63 25.17 -20.10 -22.74
CA VAL A 63 23.78 -19.79 -22.38
C VAL A 63 23.39 -18.44 -22.97
N GLU A 64 22.23 -18.40 -23.61
CA GLU A 64 21.62 -17.17 -24.12
C GLU A 64 20.97 -16.39 -22.96
N LEU A 65 21.25 -15.09 -22.86
CA LEU A 65 20.76 -14.28 -21.75
C LEU A 65 19.40 -13.68 -22.04
N THR A 66 18.52 -13.76 -21.05
CA THR A 66 17.19 -13.14 -21.05
C THR A 66 17.06 -12.25 -19.81
N PRO A 67 16.93 -10.92 -19.98
CA PRO A 67 16.91 -10.17 -21.23
C PRO A 67 18.29 -10.12 -21.92
N PRO A 68 18.35 -9.85 -23.24
CA PRO A 68 19.63 -9.61 -23.92
C PRO A 68 20.32 -8.35 -23.41
N THR A 69 21.65 -8.29 -23.56
CA THR A 69 22.44 -7.16 -23.05
C THR A 69 23.73 -6.96 -23.85
N ASP A 70 24.49 -5.89 -23.59
CA ASP A 70 25.75 -5.64 -24.31
C ASP A 70 26.81 -6.71 -24.04
N ALA A 71 27.78 -6.83 -24.94
CA ALA A 71 28.77 -7.89 -24.92
C ALA A 71 29.62 -7.93 -23.63
N ASN A 72 29.95 -6.78 -23.04
CA ASN A 72 30.76 -6.72 -21.83
C ASN A 72 29.94 -7.20 -20.63
N ARG A 73 28.70 -6.73 -20.49
CA ARG A 73 27.81 -7.18 -19.42
C ARG A 73 27.44 -8.65 -19.58
N ALA A 74 27.16 -9.10 -20.81
CA ALA A 74 26.83 -10.50 -21.09
C ALA A 74 27.96 -11.45 -20.69
N ARG A 75 29.22 -11.07 -21.00
CA ARG A 75 30.41 -11.83 -20.59
C ARG A 75 30.55 -11.90 -19.08
N MET A 76 30.32 -10.79 -18.38
CA MET A 76 30.33 -10.74 -16.90
C MET A 76 29.23 -11.62 -16.32
N ILE A 77 27.97 -11.46 -16.75
CA ILE A 77 26.83 -12.21 -16.22
C ILE A 77 27.08 -13.72 -16.28
N ARG A 78 27.63 -14.21 -17.39
CA ARG A 78 27.90 -15.64 -17.60
C ARG A 78 29.18 -16.15 -16.92
N SER A 79 29.84 -15.33 -16.10
CA SER A 79 31.03 -15.67 -15.32
C SER A 79 30.84 -15.22 -13.87
N SER A 80 30.63 -16.18 -12.97
CA SER A 80 30.08 -15.96 -11.63
C SER A 80 30.84 -16.69 -10.53
N ARG A 81 30.54 -16.32 -9.29
CA ARG A 81 31.00 -16.94 -8.05
C ARG A 81 29.83 -17.64 -7.36
N TRP A 82 30.05 -18.86 -6.89
CA TRP A 82 29.02 -19.67 -6.21
C TRP A 82 29.60 -20.60 -5.12
N GLY A 83 28.79 -21.01 -4.15
CA GLY A 83 29.09 -22.11 -3.22
C GLY A 83 29.51 -21.71 -1.80
N GLY A 84 29.49 -20.43 -1.49
CA GLY A 84 29.64 -19.87 -0.13
C GLY A 84 28.93 -18.53 0.02
N ASN A 85 28.70 -17.87 -1.12
CA ASN A 85 27.90 -16.69 -1.37
C ASN A 85 28.22 -15.58 -0.37
N ARG A 86 29.51 -15.37 -0.09
CA ARG A 86 29.99 -14.30 0.79
C ARG A 86 31.01 -13.45 0.04
N LEU A 87 30.59 -12.22 -0.26
CA LEU A 87 31.42 -11.18 -0.84
C LEU A 87 31.75 -10.16 0.24
N THR A 88 33.02 -9.83 0.43
CA THR A 88 33.44 -8.81 1.41
C THR A 88 34.31 -7.76 0.73
N ILE A 89 33.95 -6.49 0.90
CA ILE A 89 34.80 -5.35 0.60
C ILE A 89 35.36 -4.83 1.92
N GLN A 90 36.69 -4.75 2.00
CA GLN A 90 37.43 -4.24 3.15
C GLN A 90 37.84 -2.79 2.93
N ASN A 91 38.25 -2.13 4.02
CA ASN A 91 38.76 -0.75 4.00
C ASN A 91 37.79 0.26 3.37
N VAL A 92 36.48 0.01 3.48
CA VAL A 92 35.44 0.92 2.98
C VAL A 92 35.30 2.10 3.96
N PRO A 93 35.43 3.35 3.52
CA PRO A 93 35.25 4.50 4.39
C PRO A 93 33.89 4.48 5.10
N ALA A 94 33.85 5.03 6.32
CA ALA A 94 32.58 5.16 7.02
C ALA A 94 31.62 6.06 6.22
N GLY A 95 30.38 5.63 6.09
CA GLY A 95 29.39 6.33 5.31
C GLY A 95 28.23 5.45 4.87
N ARG A 96 27.31 6.08 4.14
CA ARG A 96 26.15 5.41 3.57
C ARG A 96 26.41 5.05 2.12
N TYR A 97 26.04 3.84 1.76
CA TYR A 97 26.25 3.26 0.44
C TYR A 97 24.98 2.63 -0.11
N THR A 98 24.96 2.43 -1.42
CA THR A 98 23.96 1.65 -2.12
C THR A 98 24.65 0.51 -2.87
N VAL A 99 24.09 -0.69 -2.76
CA VAL A 99 24.63 -1.93 -3.34
C VAL A 99 23.67 -2.45 -4.41
N LEU A 100 24.22 -2.82 -5.56
CA LEU A 100 23.55 -3.59 -6.60
C LEU A 100 24.32 -4.87 -6.87
N LEU A 101 23.59 -5.97 -7.07
CA LEU A 101 24.15 -7.29 -7.26
C LEU A 101 23.62 -7.89 -8.56
N TYR A 102 24.52 -8.34 -9.42
CA TYR A 102 24.17 -9.00 -10.67
C TYR A 102 24.16 -10.50 -10.43
N VAL A 103 23.02 -11.13 -10.69
CA VAL A 103 22.81 -12.57 -10.53
C VAL A 103 22.29 -13.17 -11.82
N TRP A 104 22.46 -14.48 -11.99
CA TRP A 104 21.95 -15.19 -13.16
C TRP A 104 21.67 -16.66 -12.88
N GLU A 105 20.93 -17.30 -13.78
CA GLU A 105 20.65 -18.73 -13.77
C GLU A 105 21.26 -19.42 -14.98
N ASP A 106 22.06 -20.45 -14.77
CA ASP A 106 22.76 -21.17 -15.84
C ASP A 106 22.09 -22.50 -16.19
N ASN A 107 21.32 -23.09 -15.26
CA ASN A 107 20.64 -24.35 -15.47
C ASN A 107 19.23 -24.37 -14.83
N ASN A 108 19.12 -24.67 -13.55
CA ASN A 108 17.87 -24.96 -12.86
C ASN A 108 17.54 -23.83 -11.88
N PRO A 109 16.27 -23.36 -11.83
CA PRO A 109 15.88 -22.30 -10.91
C PRO A 109 16.24 -22.62 -9.46
N GLU A 110 16.93 -21.70 -8.82
CA GLU A 110 17.32 -21.71 -7.42
C GLU A 110 16.49 -20.69 -6.64
N THR A 111 16.22 -20.97 -5.37
CA THR A 111 15.54 -20.01 -4.47
C THR A 111 16.41 -19.65 -3.29
N TYR A 112 16.73 -18.36 -3.14
CA TYR A 112 17.64 -17.87 -2.10
C TYR A 112 17.26 -16.49 -1.58
N SER A 113 17.85 -16.12 -0.44
CA SER A 113 17.68 -14.80 0.19
C SER A 113 19.03 -14.11 0.28
N VAL A 114 19.06 -12.79 0.09
CA VAL A 114 20.29 -11.96 0.12
C VAL A 114 20.26 -11.05 1.35
N SER A 115 21.40 -10.93 2.01
CA SER A 115 21.63 -9.99 3.10
C SER A 115 22.81 -9.08 2.80
N VAL A 116 22.71 -7.82 3.19
CA VAL A 116 23.79 -6.82 3.13
C VAL A 116 24.08 -6.36 4.54
N ASN A 117 25.34 -6.43 4.97
CA ASN A 117 25.79 -6.17 6.35
C ASN A 117 24.93 -6.91 7.40
N GLY A 118 24.62 -8.18 7.14
CA GLY A 118 23.81 -9.04 8.02
C GLY A 118 22.30 -8.75 8.02
N ARG A 119 21.84 -7.69 7.37
CA ARG A 119 20.41 -7.39 7.20
C ARG A 119 19.88 -8.07 5.96
N GLU A 120 18.83 -8.88 6.09
CA GLU A 120 18.14 -9.45 4.92
C GLU A 120 17.46 -8.34 4.12
N VAL A 121 17.85 -8.22 2.85
CA VAL A 121 17.37 -7.19 1.91
C VAL A 121 16.53 -7.78 0.78
N LEU A 122 16.62 -9.09 0.57
CA LEU A 122 15.83 -9.84 -0.40
C LEU A 122 15.52 -11.21 0.18
N ARG A 123 14.25 -11.63 0.15
CA ARG A 123 13.79 -12.90 0.71
C ARG A 123 13.15 -13.77 -0.37
N GLY A 124 13.57 -15.04 -0.44
CA GLY A 124 12.92 -16.04 -1.28
C GLY A 124 12.92 -15.72 -2.77
N TYR A 125 13.95 -15.03 -3.26
CA TYR A 125 14.12 -14.74 -4.67
C TYR A 125 14.34 -16.02 -5.46
N ASN A 126 13.61 -16.16 -6.56
CA ASN A 126 13.73 -17.28 -7.49
C ASN A 126 14.53 -16.81 -8.72
N SER A 127 15.64 -17.48 -9.03
CA SER A 127 16.54 -17.10 -10.14
C SER A 127 15.96 -17.31 -11.53
N GLY A 128 14.77 -17.87 -11.65
CA GLY A 128 14.09 -18.03 -12.93
C GLY A 128 14.66 -19.16 -13.78
N ARG A 129 14.36 -19.12 -15.07
CA ARG A 129 14.79 -20.15 -16.04
C ARG A 129 16.25 -19.94 -16.45
N THR A 130 16.87 -20.97 -17.02
CA THR A 130 18.18 -20.87 -17.68
C THR A 130 18.29 -19.61 -18.54
N GLY A 131 19.37 -18.85 -18.35
CA GLY A 131 19.64 -17.59 -19.03
C GLY A 131 19.01 -16.36 -18.39
N HIS A 132 18.09 -16.52 -17.43
CA HIS A 132 17.57 -15.38 -16.70
C HIS A 132 18.69 -14.70 -15.92
N TRP A 133 18.73 -13.37 -15.97
CA TRP A 133 19.62 -12.59 -15.12
C TRP A 133 18.93 -11.32 -14.68
N GLU A 134 19.37 -10.81 -13.54
CA GLU A 134 18.84 -9.59 -12.97
C GLU A 134 19.93 -8.79 -12.27
N ARG A 135 19.76 -7.46 -12.32
CA ARG A 135 20.50 -6.54 -11.45
C ARG A 135 19.62 -6.23 -10.24
N LEU A 136 19.85 -6.95 -9.17
CA LEU A 136 19.14 -6.81 -7.90
C LEU A 136 19.62 -5.59 -7.10
N GLY A 137 18.74 -5.11 -6.21
CA GLY A 137 18.90 -3.83 -5.52
C GLY A 137 18.06 -2.73 -6.16
N PRO A 138 18.33 -1.45 -5.88
CA PRO A 138 19.36 -0.93 -4.98
C PRO A 138 19.06 -1.20 -3.50
N TRP A 139 20.06 -1.63 -2.73
CA TRP A 139 19.94 -1.80 -1.28
C TRP A 139 20.87 -0.85 -0.52
N ALA A 140 20.33 -0.14 0.48
CA ALA A 140 21.12 0.74 1.32
C ALA A 140 21.98 -0.07 2.32
N ALA A 141 23.22 0.37 2.51
CA ALA A 141 24.18 -0.20 3.45
C ALA A 141 24.91 0.93 4.20
N ASP A 142 24.82 0.92 5.52
CA ASP A 142 25.64 1.79 6.37
C ASP A 142 26.93 1.06 6.73
N VAL A 143 28.07 1.71 6.48
CA VAL A 143 29.40 1.19 6.80
C VAL A 143 29.99 2.04 7.92
N SER A 144 30.43 1.37 8.99
CA SER A 144 31.08 2.01 10.14
C SER A 144 32.34 1.28 10.61
N ASP A 145 32.46 0.00 10.30
CA ASP A 145 33.54 -0.91 10.71
C ASP A 145 34.55 -1.19 9.59
N GLY A 146 34.47 -0.44 8.48
CA GLY A 146 35.34 -0.60 7.33
C GLY A 146 34.95 -1.75 6.39
N LYS A 147 33.82 -2.42 6.62
CA LYS A 147 33.41 -3.59 5.83
C LYS A 147 32.03 -3.41 5.19
N LEU A 148 31.93 -3.87 3.96
CA LEU A 148 30.66 -4.07 3.26
C LEU A 148 30.58 -5.53 2.86
N GLU A 149 29.61 -6.25 3.42
CA GLU A 149 29.44 -7.70 3.24
C GLU A 149 28.11 -8.00 2.57
N ILE A 150 28.14 -8.83 1.53
CA ILE A 150 26.97 -9.39 0.87
C ILE A 150 26.98 -10.89 1.09
N THR A 151 25.89 -11.43 1.63
CA THR A 151 25.71 -12.86 1.84
C THR A 151 24.43 -13.37 1.20
N SER A 152 24.36 -14.64 0.81
CA SER A 152 23.07 -15.32 0.61
C SER A 152 22.93 -16.62 1.39
N ARG A 153 21.67 -17.06 1.53
CA ARG A 153 21.28 -18.32 2.14
C ARG A 153 20.14 -18.98 1.37
N GLY A 154 20.03 -20.31 1.49
CA GLY A 154 19.07 -21.11 0.74
C GLY A 154 19.77 -21.81 -0.42
N GLY A 155 19.27 -21.60 -1.63
CA GLY A 155 19.79 -22.16 -2.88
C GLY A 155 21.16 -21.63 -3.31
N ALA A 156 21.63 -22.14 -4.44
CA ALA A 156 22.95 -21.86 -5.01
C ALA A 156 22.95 -20.59 -5.87
N ALA A 157 23.03 -19.42 -5.23
CA ALA A 157 23.10 -18.16 -5.96
C ALA A 157 24.38 -18.02 -6.79
N ASN A 158 24.26 -17.71 -8.08
CA ASN A 158 25.37 -17.34 -8.95
C ASN A 158 25.55 -15.81 -8.95
N PHE A 159 26.59 -15.30 -8.29
CA PHE A 159 26.90 -13.86 -8.26
C PHE A 159 27.93 -13.50 -9.33
N SER A 160 27.55 -12.64 -10.27
CA SER A 160 28.38 -12.30 -11.43
C SER A 160 29.08 -10.94 -11.28
N GLY A 161 28.41 -9.96 -10.68
CA GLY A 161 28.91 -8.59 -10.57
C GLY A 161 28.41 -7.87 -9.33
N LEU A 162 29.21 -6.95 -8.80
CA LEU A 162 28.85 -6.10 -7.66
C LEU A 162 29.08 -4.63 -8.04
N GLU A 163 28.08 -3.78 -7.86
CA GLU A 163 28.17 -2.33 -8.08
C GLU A 163 27.84 -1.59 -6.78
N ILE A 164 28.66 -0.62 -6.40
CA ILE A 164 28.60 0.11 -5.14
C ILE A 164 28.65 1.61 -5.39
N TRP A 165 27.74 2.32 -4.76
CA TRP A 165 27.62 3.77 -4.80
C TRP A 165 27.71 4.34 -3.41
N ARG A 166 28.33 5.51 -3.28
CA ARG A 166 28.26 6.31 -2.05
C ARG A 166 27.00 7.17 -2.12
N GLY A 167 26.23 7.21 -1.04
CA GLY A 167 24.92 7.88 -0.98
C GLY A 167 23.75 6.98 -1.39
N GLU A 168 22.54 7.56 -1.43
CA GLU A 168 21.32 6.88 -1.90
C GLU A 168 21.26 6.92 -3.43
N TYR A 169 21.69 5.83 -4.09
CA TYR A 169 21.59 5.65 -5.53
C TYR A 169 20.29 4.90 -5.86
N ASP A 170 19.61 5.31 -6.93
CA ASP A 170 18.31 4.75 -7.29
C ASP A 170 18.40 3.51 -8.19
N GLY A 171 19.61 3.05 -8.49
CA GLY A 171 19.79 1.87 -9.33
C GLY A 171 19.39 2.09 -10.78
N GLY A 172 19.22 3.33 -11.25
CA GLY A 172 19.04 3.63 -12.66
C GLY A 172 20.23 3.13 -13.50
N ARG A 173 20.09 3.04 -14.83
CA ARG A 173 21.29 3.07 -15.67
C ARG A 173 21.83 4.51 -15.65
N PRO A 174 23.15 4.71 -15.63
CA PRO A 174 23.71 6.04 -15.82
C PRO A 174 23.54 6.48 -17.26
N VAL A 175 22.33 6.91 -17.60
CA VAL A 175 22.10 7.64 -18.83
C VAL A 175 22.56 9.06 -18.55
N GLU A 176 23.50 9.55 -19.34
CA GLU A 176 23.86 10.96 -19.34
C GLU A 176 22.60 11.72 -19.74
N ILE A 177 22.00 12.44 -18.79
CA ILE A 177 20.80 13.23 -19.07
C ILE A 177 21.24 14.46 -19.82
N THR A 178 20.80 14.59 -21.07
CA THR A 178 21.09 15.76 -21.89
C THR A 178 20.19 16.94 -21.51
N ALA A 179 20.54 18.14 -21.95
CA ALA A 179 19.68 19.31 -21.77
C ALA A 179 18.31 19.14 -22.48
N GLU A 180 18.29 18.46 -23.63
CA GLU A 180 17.07 18.15 -24.37
C GLU A 180 16.17 17.19 -23.58
N ASP A 181 16.76 16.19 -22.91
CA ASP A 181 16.01 15.27 -22.07
C ASP A 181 15.34 15.96 -20.87
N LEU A 182 16.04 16.91 -20.26
CA LEU A 182 15.49 17.73 -19.19
C LEU A 182 14.36 18.62 -19.69
N GLU A 183 14.54 19.27 -20.84
CA GLU A 183 13.49 20.09 -21.42
C GLU A 183 12.24 19.26 -21.75
N PHE A 184 12.42 18.07 -22.34
CA PHE A 184 11.34 17.15 -22.63
C PHE A 184 10.58 16.75 -21.35
N PHE A 185 11.32 16.39 -20.30
CA PHE A 185 10.72 16.04 -19.02
C PHE A 185 9.91 17.20 -18.43
N GLU A 186 10.47 18.41 -18.38
CA GLU A 186 9.81 19.58 -17.79
C GLU A 186 8.58 20.03 -18.57
N ARG A 187 8.58 19.89 -19.90
CA ARG A 187 7.50 20.37 -20.76
C ARG A 187 6.41 19.36 -21.04
N GLN A 188 6.76 18.07 -21.16
CA GLN A 188 5.81 17.03 -21.59
C GLN A 188 5.44 16.07 -20.46
N VAL A 189 6.37 15.75 -19.56
CA VAL A 189 6.15 14.71 -18.55
C VAL A 189 5.67 15.28 -17.22
N ARG A 190 6.37 16.28 -16.68
CA ARG A 190 6.05 16.86 -15.37
C ARG A 190 4.60 17.40 -15.31
N PRO A 191 4.07 18.10 -16.33
CA PRO A 191 2.69 18.57 -16.28
C PRO A 191 1.68 17.43 -16.12
N VAL A 192 1.86 16.33 -16.86
CA VAL A 192 1.01 15.14 -16.78
C VAL A 192 1.06 14.52 -15.37
N LEU A 193 2.26 14.36 -14.81
CA LEU A 193 2.43 13.83 -13.45
C LEU A 193 1.76 14.72 -12.38
N VAL A 194 1.94 16.04 -12.49
CA VAL A 194 1.36 17.01 -11.54
C VAL A 194 -0.16 17.00 -11.64
N GLN A 195 -0.70 17.01 -12.86
CA GLN A 195 -2.13 17.17 -13.10
C GLN A 195 -2.93 15.90 -12.80
N HIS A 196 -2.38 14.73 -13.14
CA HIS A 196 -3.15 13.48 -13.12
C HIS A 196 -2.63 12.43 -12.15
N CYS A 197 -1.41 12.57 -11.61
CA CYS A 197 -0.81 11.53 -10.77
C CYS A 197 -0.60 11.96 -9.31
N TYR A 198 -0.24 13.22 -9.05
CA TYR A 198 0.21 13.64 -7.71
C TYR A 198 -0.88 13.70 -6.65
N GLU A 199 -2.16 13.77 -7.02
CA GLU A 199 -3.25 13.71 -6.05
C GLU A 199 -3.16 12.43 -5.20
N CYS A 200 -2.82 11.30 -5.83
CA CYS A 200 -2.75 9.98 -5.20
C CYS A 200 -1.33 9.40 -5.05
N HIS A 201 -0.35 9.91 -5.81
CA HIS A 201 1.00 9.34 -5.90
C HIS A 201 2.12 10.35 -5.60
N SER A 202 1.92 11.24 -4.63
CA SER A 202 2.96 12.16 -4.16
C SER A 202 3.12 12.17 -2.64
N GLN A 203 4.22 12.71 -2.12
CA GLN A 203 4.46 12.83 -0.68
C GLN A 203 3.51 13.79 0.04
N ASP A 204 2.80 14.60 -0.74
CA ASP A 204 1.83 15.58 -0.27
C ASP A 204 0.39 15.11 -0.50
N SER A 205 0.19 13.91 -1.06
CA SER A 205 -1.11 13.23 -1.11
C SER A 205 -1.66 12.92 0.28
N ASP A 206 -2.96 13.09 0.45
CA ASP A 206 -3.65 12.76 1.70
C ASP A 206 -3.69 11.25 1.98
N GLU A 207 -3.77 10.47 0.90
CA GLU A 207 -3.70 9.02 0.85
C GLU A 207 -2.85 8.60 -0.34
N VAL A 208 -1.77 7.84 -0.08
CA VAL A 208 -0.86 7.36 -1.13
C VAL A 208 -1.33 6.00 -1.62
N GLN A 209 -1.85 5.94 -2.84
CA GLN A 209 -2.38 4.71 -3.42
C GLN A 209 -1.25 3.75 -3.81
N GLY A 210 -1.39 2.47 -3.46
CA GLY A 210 -0.44 1.41 -3.82
C GLY A 210 0.98 1.55 -3.24
N ASP A 211 1.16 2.37 -2.19
CA ASP A 211 2.47 2.80 -1.68
C ASP A 211 3.40 3.33 -2.81
N LEU A 212 2.83 3.92 -3.86
CA LEU A 212 3.55 4.42 -5.04
C LEU A 212 3.72 5.94 -4.98
N LEU A 213 4.96 6.41 -5.18
CA LEU A 213 5.30 7.84 -5.29
C LEU A 213 5.95 8.14 -6.64
N LEU A 214 5.34 9.04 -7.42
CA LEU A 214 5.77 9.47 -8.76
C LEU A 214 6.38 10.88 -8.77
N ASP A 215 6.50 11.51 -7.61
CA ASP A 215 7.00 12.88 -7.41
C ASP A 215 8.53 12.98 -7.27
N SER A 216 9.24 11.85 -7.26
CA SER A 216 10.69 11.80 -7.41
C SER A 216 11.13 10.66 -8.33
N ARG A 217 12.32 10.81 -8.93
CA ARG A 217 12.90 9.76 -9.78
C ARG A 217 13.13 8.47 -8.99
N PRO A 218 13.79 8.47 -7.82
CA PRO A 218 14.09 7.23 -7.12
C PRO A 218 12.84 6.43 -6.73
N THR A 219 11.76 7.11 -6.36
CA THR A 219 10.51 6.44 -5.98
C THR A 219 9.72 5.96 -7.19
N THR A 220 9.73 6.70 -8.30
CA THR A 220 9.15 6.25 -9.57
C THR A 220 9.81 4.95 -10.04
N LEU A 221 11.15 4.88 -9.97
CA LEU A 221 11.88 3.68 -10.38
C LEU A 221 11.69 2.50 -9.42
N ARG A 222 11.67 2.76 -8.12
CA ARG A 222 11.38 1.72 -7.12
C ARG A 222 9.97 1.17 -7.26
N GLY A 223 9.02 2.05 -7.57
CA GLY A 223 7.61 1.76 -7.66
C GLY A 223 6.94 1.49 -6.31
N GLY A 224 5.76 0.88 -6.37
CA GLY A 224 4.89 0.61 -5.21
C GLY A 224 4.87 -0.88 -4.82
N VAL A 225 3.79 -1.32 -4.19
CA VAL A 225 3.64 -2.72 -3.73
C VAL A 225 3.65 -3.76 -4.86
N THR A 226 3.37 -3.34 -6.09
CA THR A 226 3.34 -4.19 -7.29
C THR A 226 4.68 -4.26 -8.03
N GLY A 227 5.69 -3.52 -7.58
CA GLY A 227 7.01 -3.45 -8.21
C GLY A 227 7.28 -2.11 -8.91
N PRO A 228 8.34 -2.04 -9.73
CA PRO A 228 8.79 -0.81 -10.39
C PRO A 228 7.69 -0.14 -11.24
N ALA A 229 7.45 1.15 -11.04
CA ALA A 229 6.48 1.86 -11.86
C ALA A 229 7.04 2.17 -13.26
N VAL A 230 8.33 2.52 -13.33
CA VAL A 230 9.03 2.77 -14.59
C VAL A 230 10.31 1.94 -14.67
N VAL A 231 10.45 1.22 -15.78
CA VAL A 231 11.67 0.51 -16.16
C VAL A 231 12.35 1.30 -17.30
N PRO A 232 13.46 2.00 -17.02
CA PRO A 232 14.14 2.85 -18.02
C PRO A 232 14.48 2.10 -19.32
N GLY A 233 13.98 2.61 -20.45
CA GLY A 233 14.18 2.05 -21.79
C GLY A 233 13.22 0.92 -22.15
N ASP A 234 12.36 0.48 -21.23
CA ASP A 234 11.45 -0.65 -21.43
C ASP A 234 10.00 -0.23 -21.17
N VAL A 235 9.33 0.18 -22.24
CA VAL A 235 7.94 0.64 -22.21
C VAL A 235 7.00 -0.50 -21.83
N GLU A 236 7.26 -1.71 -22.32
CA GLU A 236 6.36 -2.86 -22.16
C GLU A 236 6.45 -3.48 -20.76
N ASN A 237 7.54 -3.29 -20.02
CA ASN A 237 7.66 -3.73 -18.63
C ASN A 237 7.44 -2.60 -17.61
N SER A 238 7.12 -1.38 -18.05
CA SER A 238 6.81 -0.26 -17.15
C SER A 238 5.35 -0.27 -16.71
N LEU A 239 5.08 -0.55 -15.43
CA LEU A 239 3.72 -0.65 -14.88
C LEU A 239 2.93 0.65 -15.00
N LEU A 240 3.59 1.81 -14.89
CA LEU A 240 2.97 3.12 -15.10
C LEU A 240 2.32 3.21 -16.49
N ILE A 241 3.03 2.73 -17.53
CA ILE A 241 2.53 2.77 -18.91
C ILE A 241 1.34 1.83 -19.08
N LYS A 242 1.40 0.61 -18.53
CA LYS A 242 0.27 -0.32 -18.54
C LYS A 242 -0.97 0.28 -17.89
N ALA A 243 -0.78 0.90 -16.72
CA ALA A 243 -1.85 1.49 -15.93
C ALA A 243 -2.55 2.66 -16.64
N VAL A 244 -1.86 3.44 -17.49
CA VAL A 244 -2.46 4.57 -18.24
C VAL A 244 -2.97 4.19 -19.63
N ARG A 245 -2.53 3.06 -20.18
CA ARG A 245 -2.97 2.54 -21.49
C ARG A 245 -4.37 1.91 -21.47
N TYR A 246 -4.83 1.44 -20.32
CA TYR A 246 -6.14 0.77 -20.15
C TYR A 246 -6.33 -0.42 -21.11
N HIS A 247 -5.25 -1.08 -21.51
CA HIS A 247 -5.28 -2.26 -22.38
C HIS A 247 -5.22 -3.57 -21.58
N ASP A 248 -4.68 -3.52 -20.36
CA ASP A 248 -4.51 -4.66 -19.47
C ASP A 248 -5.50 -4.58 -18.29
N ASP A 249 -5.51 -5.61 -17.46
CA ASP A 249 -6.29 -5.66 -16.21
C ASP A 249 -5.87 -4.58 -15.19
N LEU A 250 -4.65 -4.04 -15.33
CA LEU A 250 -4.13 -2.97 -14.48
C LEU A 250 -4.52 -1.61 -15.05
N GLN A 251 -5.39 -0.89 -14.34
CA GLN A 251 -5.85 0.46 -14.70
C GLN A 251 -5.74 1.39 -13.49
N MET A 252 -5.28 2.62 -13.71
CA MET A 252 -5.20 3.65 -12.67
C MET A 252 -6.59 4.27 -12.45
N PRO A 253 -7.20 4.25 -11.26
CA PRO A 253 -8.41 5.04 -10.99
C PRO A 253 -8.11 6.54 -11.04
N PRO A 254 -9.02 7.44 -11.47
CA PRO A 254 -10.47 7.25 -11.73
C PRO A 254 -10.84 6.84 -13.18
N ASP A 255 -12.14 6.74 -13.46
CA ASP A 255 -12.75 6.17 -14.70
C ASP A 255 -12.45 6.90 -16.03
N TYR A 256 -11.42 7.74 -16.12
CA TYR A 256 -11.02 8.37 -17.37
C TYR A 256 -9.58 8.02 -17.75
N GLN A 257 -9.39 7.69 -19.02
CA GLN A 257 -8.07 7.50 -19.58
C GLN A 257 -7.43 8.87 -19.90
N LEU A 258 -6.10 8.97 -19.76
CA LEU A 258 -5.34 10.14 -20.19
C LEU A 258 -5.51 10.39 -21.71
N ALA A 259 -5.25 11.62 -22.14
CA ALA A 259 -5.24 11.91 -23.57
C ALA A 259 -4.14 11.13 -24.28
N LYS A 260 -4.40 10.70 -25.52
CA LYS A 260 -3.47 9.88 -26.30
C LYS A 260 -2.06 10.48 -26.37
N GLN A 261 -1.95 11.81 -26.53
CA GLN A 261 -0.66 12.49 -26.57
C GLN A 261 0.10 12.40 -25.23
N GLU A 262 -0.60 12.53 -24.10
CA GLU A 262 0.02 12.42 -22.77
C GLU A 262 0.58 11.00 -22.54
N ILE A 263 -0.13 9.97 -23.01
CA ILE A 263 0.35 8.58 -22.99
C ILE A 263 1.59 8.43 -23.87
N GLU A 264 1.55 8.93 -25.11
CA GLU A 264 2.68 8.88 -26.06
C GLU A 264 3.93 9.61 -25.52
N ASP A 265 3.74 10.72 -24.79
CA ASP A 265 4.83 11.48 -24.15
C ASP A 265 5.45 10.69 -22.99
N LEU A 266 4.63 10.06 -22.15
CA LEU A 266 5.10 9.16 -21.08
C LEU A 266 5.85 7.95 -21.65
N GLU A 267 5.35 7.32 -22.70
CA GLU A 267 6.05 6.22 -23.37
C GLU A 267 7.39 6.66 -23.95
N THR A 268 7.43 7.84 -24.57
CA THR A 268 8.66 8.40 -25.14
C THR A 268 9.67 8.69 -24.04
N TRP A 269 9.23 9.26 -22.92
CA TRP A 269 10.07 9.47 -21.75
C TRP A 269 10.67 8.16 -21.23
N VAL A 270 9.87 7.11 -21.06
CA VAL A 270 10.35 5.79 -20.63
C VAL A 270 11.36 5.24 -21.64
N ARG A 271 11.06 5.30 -22.95
CA ARG A 271 11.93 4.82 -24.03
C ARG A 271 13.30 5.52 -24.04
N ARG A 272 13.35 6.81 -23.68
CA ARG A 272 14.58 7.61 -23.52
C ARG A 272 15.36 7.29 -22.23
N GLY A 273 14.92 6.31 -21.43
CA GLY A 273 15.57 5.95 -20.16
C GLY A 273 15.05 6.73 -18.96
N ALA A 274 13.85 7.30 -19.06
CA ALA A 274 13.18 8.07 -18.02
C ALA A 274 14.09 9.15 -17.38
N PRO A 275 14.63 10.09 -18.18
CA PRO A 275 15.41 11.20 -17.65
C PRO A 275 14.55 12.08 -16.75
N ASP A 276 15.02 12.35 -15.54
CA ASP A 276 14.26 13.07 -14.53
C ASP A 276 15.22 13.80 -13.57
N PRO A 277 15.11 15.14 -13.43
CA PRO A 277 15.97 15.94 -12.56
C PRO A 277 15.67 15.77 -11.06
N ARG A 278 14.55 15.16 -10.66
CA ARG A 278 14.11 15.02 -9.27
C ARG A 278 14.83 13.87 -8.55
N ARG A 279 16.14 14.05 -8.29
CA ARG A 279 17.03 12.98 -7.79
C ARG A 279 16.88 12.62 -6.32
N THR A 280 16.24 13.46 -5.52
CA THR A 280 16.04 13.20 -4.08
C THR A 280 14.80 12.36 -3.86
N ALA A 281 14.95 11.21 -3.19
CA ALA A 281 13.84 10.32 -2.90
C ALA A 281 12.82 10.97 -1.96
N THR A 282 11.56 10.97 -2.36
CA THR A 282 10.42 11.33 -1.50
C THR A 282 10.04 10.17 -0.57
N LYS A 283 9.27 10.45 0.49
CA LYS A 283 8.86 9.46 1.49
C LYS A 283 7.37 9.57 1.79
N ILE A 284 6.70 8.42 1.91
CA ILE A 284 5.31 8.35 2.33
C ILE A 284 5.21 8.76 3.80
N LYS A 285 4.48 9.85 4.07
CA LYS A 285 4.15 10.28 5.43
C LYS A 285 3.00 9.40 5.96
N ARG A 286 3.33 8.23 6.51
CA ARG A 286 2.30 7.35 7.10
C ARG A 286 1.68 8.05 8.32
N LYS A 287 0.39 8.37 8.23
CA LYS A 287 -0.43 8.82 9.37
C LYS A 287 -0.41 7.69 10.40
N ARG A 288 0.16 7.95 11.59
CA ARG A 288 0.11 7.00 12.70
C ARG A 288 -1.24 7.18 13.40
N ILE A 289 -1.90 6.07 13.72
CA ILE A 289 -3.09 6.10 14.57
C ILE A 289 -2.65 6.61 15.94
N ASP A 290 -3.24 7.73 16.37
CA ASP A 290 -3.12 8.19 17.74
C ASP A 290 -4.04 7.32 18.61
N VAL A 291 -3.44 6.26 19.17
CA VAL A 291 -4.17 5.31 20.03
C VAL A 291 -4.69 5.99 21.29
N ALA A 292 -4.01 7.01 21.80
CA ALA A 292 -4.47 7.74 22.98
C ALA A 292 -5.75 8.50 22.65
N LYS A 293 -5.76 9.26 21.56
CA LYS A 293 -6.96 9.96 21.07
C LYS A 293 -8.07 9.00 20.67
N ALA A 294 -7.75 7.85 20.05
CA ALA A 294 -8.75 6.85 19.69
C ALA A 294 -9.51 6.33 20.93
N ARG A 295 -8.82 6.10 22.05
CA ARG A 295 -9.44 5.68 23.33
C ARG A 295 -10.41 6.72 23.91
N GLU A 296 -10.37 7.97 23.45
CA GLU A 296 -11.32 9.00 23.88
C GLU A 296 -12.69 8.88 23.21
N PHE A 297 -12.81 8.11 22.12
CA PHE A 297 -14.08 7.92 21.44
C PHE A 297 -15.09 7.16 22.33
N TRP A 298 -16.36 7.56 22.28
CA TRP A 298 -17.39 7.16 23.25
C TRP A 298 -17.53 5.64 23.41
N SER A 299 -17.42 4.87 22.32
CA SER A 299 -17.60 3.41 22.32
C SER A 299 -16.40 2.63 22.87
N PHE A 300 -15.26 3.29 23.06
CA PHE A 300 -14.07 2.69 23.69
C PHE A 300 -13.91 3.07 25.16
N ARG A 301 -14.83 3.87 25.69
CA ARG A 301 -14.88 4.21 27.10
C ARG A 301 -15.77 3.22 27.86
N PRO A 302 -15.46 2.91 29.12
CA PRO A 302 -16.37 2.17 29.98
C PRO A 302 -17.74 2.87 30.04
N ILE A 303 -18.81 2.08 30.02
CA ILE A 303 -20.17 2.60 30.24
C ILE A 303 -20.23 3.12 31.68
N ALA A 304 -20.61 4.38 31.84
CA ALA A 304 -20.83 5.00 33.14
C ALA A 304 -22.31 4.91 33.54
N ASP A 305 -22.60 5.06 34.83
CA ASP A 305 -23.94 5.20 35.38
C ASP A 305 -24.17 6.68 35.79
N PRO A 306 -24.55 7.56 34.84
CA PRO A 306 -24.71 8.97 35.13
C PRO A 306 -25.94 9.22 36.01
N ALA A 307 -25.86 10.26 36.85
CA ALA A 307 -27.01 10.67 37.64
C ALA A 307 -28.19 11.05 36.73
N VAL A 308 -29.36 10.51 37.03
CA VAL A 308 -30.60 10.77 36.29
C VAL A 308 -30.97 12.26 36.42
N PRO A 309 -31.17 13.00 35.33
CA PRO A 309 -31.44 14.42 35.38
C PRO A 309 -32.83 14.70 35.98
N THR A 310 -32.94 15.84 36.66
CA THR A 310 -34.21 16.42 37.04
C THR A 310 -34.81 17.14 35.84
N VAL A 311 -36.09 16.88 35.56
CA VAL A 311 -36.84 17.45 34.44
C VAL A 311 -38.07 18.19 34.97
N GLU A 312 -38.56 19.17 34.22
CA GLU A 312 -39.72 19.98 34.60
C GLU A 312 -41.01 19.17 34.46
N ASP A 313 -41.21 18.49 33.32
CA ASP A 313 -42.37 17.61 33.10
C ASP A 313 -42.09 16.15 33.50
N ALA A 314 -42.04 15.91 34.80
CA ALA A 314 -41.86 14.55 35.34
C ALA A 314 -43.01 13.58 34.99
N GLY A 315 -44.16 14.07 34.51
CA GLY A 315 -45.31 13.25 34.13
C GLY A 315 -45.18 12.65 32.73
N TRP A 316 -44.42 13.28 31.83
CA TRP A 316 -44.14 12.75 30.49
C TRP A 316 -43.17 11.57 30.52
N ALA A 317 -42.13 11.65 31.36
CA ALA A 317 -41.09 10.63 31.43
C ALA A 317 -41.60 9.32 32.08
N LYS A 318 -41.57 8.20 31.33
CA LYS A 318 -42.01 6.88 31.82
C LYS A 318 -40.87 6.05 32.40
N SER A 319 -39.64 6.38 32.06
CA SER A 319 -38.40 5.73 32.49
C SER A 319 -37.29 6.77 32.71
N ASP A 320 -36.19 6.34 33.34
CA ASP A 320 -35.02 7.23 33.51
C ASP A 320 -34.40 7.63 32.17
N VAL A 321 -34.48 6.78 31.14
CA VAL A 321 -34.04 7.11 29.78
C VAL A 321 -34.82 8.29 29.21
N ASP A 322 -36.14 8.33 29.44
CA ASP A 322 -36.99 9.44 28.98
C ASP A 322 -36.59 10.76 29.66
N ARG A 323 -36.12 10.71 30.90
CA ARG A 323 -35.61 11.90 31.61
C ARG A 323 -34.36 12.46 30.97
N PHE A 324 -33.44 11.60 30.51
CA PHE A 324 -32.26 12.07 29.75
C PHE A 324 -32.64 12.74 28.43
N ILE A 325 -33.64 12.21 27.72
CA ILE A 325 -34.14 12.82 26.48
C ILE A 325 -34.84 14.14 26.78
N LEU A 326 -35.76 14.15 27.76
CA LEU A 326 -36.54 15.33 28.12
C LEU A 326 -35.66 16.46 28.64
N ALA A 327 -34.65 16.17 29.47
CA ALA A 327 -33.71 17.18 29.95
C ALA A 327 -32.99 17.90 28.81
N GLU A 328 -32.60 17.18 27.75
CA GLU A 328 -31.95 17.81 26.59
C GLU A 328 -32.94 18.59 25.70
N LEU A 329 -34.21 18.16 25.64
CA LEU A 329 -35.27 18.92 24.98
C LEU A 329 -35.55 20.22 25.73
N GLU A 330 -35.78 20.16 27.03
CA GLU A 330 -36.02 21.31 27.91
C GLU A 330 -34.85 22.30 27.86
N ARG A 331 -33.60 21.82 27.93
CA ARG A 331 -32.39 22.66 27.81
C ARG A 331 -32.30 23.42 26.46
N ARG A 332 -32.98 22.92 25.43
CA ARG A 332 -33.02 23.52 24.09
C ARG A 332 -34.34 24.25 23.82
N ASP A 333 -35.17 24.44 24.84
CA ASP A 333 -36.52 25.02 24.72
C ASP A 333 -37.42 24.25 23.73
N LEU A 334 -37.22 22.93 23.63
CA LEU A 334 -38.01 22.02 22.81
C LEU A 334 -39.00 21.24 23.67
N GLN A 335 -40.13 20.90 23.06
CA GLN A 335 -41.19 20.11 23.71
C GLN A 335 -41.36 18.77 23.01
N PRO A 336 -41.60 17.67 23.74
CA PRO A 336 -41.93 16.39 23.14
C PRO A 336 -43.18 16.46 22.26
N LEU A 337 -43.20 15.66 21.19
CA LEU A 337 -44.40 15.48 20.40
C LEU A 337 -45.41 14.61 21.14
N ALA A 338 -46.69 14.88 20.90
CA ALA A 338 -47.77 14.03 21.40
C ALA A 338 -47.64 12.60 20.85
N MET A 339 -48.07 11.62 21.65
CA MET A 339 -48.11 10.22 21.22
C MET A 339 -48.99 10.08 19.98
N ALA A 340 -48.52 9.30 19.00
CA ALA A 340 -49.31 9.01 17.82
C ALA A 340 -50.58 8.23 18.20
N ASP A 341 -51.61 8.35 17.36
CA ASP A 341 -52.84 7.58 17.53
C ASP A 341 -52.57 6.07 17.42
N LYS A 342 -53.46 5.26 18.00
CA LYS A 342 -53.30 3.80 18.07
C LYS A 342 -53.12 3.15 16.70
N ARG A 343 -53.85 3.61 15.68
CA ARG A 343 -53.76 3.04 14.33
C ARG A 343 -52.39 3.30 13.72
N THR A 344 -51.85 4.49 13.91
CA THR A 344 -50.49 4.83 13.51
C THR A 344 -49.45 4.03 14.28
N LEU A 345 -49.61 3.87 15.60
CA LEU A 345 -48.67 3.14 16.46
C LEU A 345 -48.56 1.66 16.07
N ILE A 346 -49.68 0.94 15.95
CA ILE A 346 -49.64 -0.48 15.58
C ILE A 346 -49.06 -0.67 14.19
N ARG A 347 -49.41 0.20 13.23
CA ARG A 347 -48.85 0.14 11.89
C ARG A 347 -47.32 0.27 11.91
N ARG A 348 -46.79 1.27 12.61
CA ARG A 348 -45.33 1.49 12.71
C ARG A 348 -44.64 0.31 13.39
N ALA A 349 -45.13 -0.10 14.56
CA ALA A 349 -44.54 -1.19 15.33
C ALA A 349 -44.49 -2.50 14.54
N THR A 350 -45.56 -2.88 13.84
CA THR A 350 -45.57 -4.13 13.05
C THR A 350 -44.59 -4.05 11.87
N PHE A 351 -44.54 -2.94 11.12
CA PHE A 351 -43.56 -2.81 10.03
C PHE A 351 -42.12 -2.80 10.53
N ASP A 352 -41.85 -2.13 11.65
CA ASP A 352 -40.50 -2.04 12.19
C ASP A 352 -40.01 -3.39 12.73
N LEU A 353 -40.86 -4.07 13.50
CA LEU A 353 -40.48 -5.32 14.17
C LEU A 353 -40.56 -6.55 13.26
N THR A 354 -41.57 -6.65 12.39
CA THR A 354 -41.79 -7.86 11.58
C THR A 354 -41.66 -7.62 10.07
N GLY A 355 -41.62 -6.37 9.62
CA GLY A 355 -41.60 -6.04 8.18
C GLY A 355 -42.95 -6.21 7.47
N LEU A 356 -44.00 -6.58 8.19
CA LEU A 356 -45.33 -6.87 7.65
C LEU A 356 -46.37 -5.84 8.15
N PRO A 357 -47.47 -5.62 7.42
CA PRO A 357 -48.59 -4.82 7.93
C PRO A 357 -49.37 -5.57 9.02
N PRO A 358 -50.00 -4.88 10.00
CA PRO A 358 -50.93 -5.51 10.92
C PRO A 358 -52.22 -5.94 10.21
N THR A 359 -52.91 -6.97 10.72
CA THR A 359 -54.21 -7.36 10.16
C THR A 359 -55.32 -6.39 10.60
N PRO A 360 -56.45 -6.29 9.86
CA PRO A 360 -57.58 -5.48 10.28
C PRO A 360 -58.11 -5.82 11.69
N GLU A 361 -58.10 -7.10 12.06
CA GLU A 361 -58.53 -7.59 13.37
C GLU A 361 -57.58 -7.17 14.48
N GLU A 362 -56.27 -7.22 14.25
CA GLU A 362 -55.26 -6.74 15.20
C GLU A 362 -55.38 -5.23 15.46
N VAL A 363 -55.65 -4.45 14.39
CA VAL A 363 -55.89 -3.01 14.51
C VAL A 363 -57.14 -2.76 15.34
N ALA A 364 -58.26 -3.42 15.03
CA ALA A 364 -59.52 -3.25 15.75
C ALA A 364 -59.39 -3.65 17.24
N ALA A 365 -58.69 -4.75 17.53
CA ALA A 365 -58.43 -5.21 18.89
C ALA A 365 -57.61 -4.18 19.68
N PHE A 366 -56.54 -3.64 19.09
CA PHE A 366 -55.72 -2.62 19.76
C PHE A 366 -56.47 -1.30 19.94
N GLU A 367 -57.23 -0.86 18.94
CA GLU A 367 -58.08 0.35 19.04
C GLU A 367 -59.07 0.24 20.22
N ALA A 368 -59.69 -0.92 20.41
CA ALA A 368 -60.65 -1.20 21.49
C ALA A 368 -60.03 -1.37 22.89
N ASP A 369 -58.74 -1.74 22.97
CA ASP A 369 -58.06 -2.02 24.24
C ASP A 369 -57.70 -0.75 25.02
N SER A 370 -58.46 -0.41 26.06
CA SER A 370 -58.26 0.80 26.88
C SER A 370 -57.30 0.63 28.05
N SER A 371 -56.66 -0.53 28.19
CA SER A 371 -55.71 -0.76 29.28
C SER A 371 -54.45 0.13 29.17
N PRO A 372 -53.81 0.47 30.30
CA PRO A 372 -52.62 1.31 30.30
C PRO A 372 -51.40 0.70 29.59
N ASP A 373 -51.37 -0.63 29.44
CA ASP A 373 -50.29 -1.41 28.86
C ASP A 373 -50.65 -2.01 27.48
N ALA A 374 -51.75 -1.58 26.86
CA ALA A 374 -52.22 -2.08 25.56
C ALA A 374 -51.13 -2.11 24.48
N PHE A 375 -50.33 -1.05 24.38
CA PHE A 375 -49.26 -0.97 23.37
C PHE A 375 -48.08 -1.89 23.70
N ALA A 376 -47.73 -2.04 24.97
CA ALA A 376 -46.67 -2.96 25.39
C ALA A 376 -47.02 -4.39 25.01
N ARG A 377 -48.27 -4.82 25.23
CA ARG A 377 -48.74 -6.15 24.80
C ARG A 377 -48.70 -6.35 23.29
N VAL A 378 -48.95 -5.30 22.50
CA VAL A 378 -48.77 -5.36 21.03
C VAL A 378 -47.29 -5.59 20.70
N VAL A 379 -46.38 -4.86 21.35
CA VAL A 379 -44.93 -5.00 21.14
C VAL A 379 -44.45 -6.40 21.54
N ASP A 380 -44.82 -6.90 22.73
CA ASP A 380 -44.42 -8.23 23.21
C ASP A 380 -44.88 -9.33 22.23
N ARG A 381 -46.13 -9.26 21.78
CA ARG A 381 -46.66 -10.18 20.75
C ARG A 381 -45.88 -10.13 19.44
N LEU A 382 -45.41 -8.95 19.04
CA LEU A 382 -44.62 -8.79 17.81
C LEU A 382 -43.20 -9.34 17.98
N LEU A 383 -42.58 -9.15 19.14
CA LEU A 383 -41.27 -9.71 19.48
C LEU A 383 -41.29 -11.24 19.56
N ASP A 384 -42.38 -11.81 20.10
CA ASP A 384 -42.60 -13.27 20.16
C ASP A 384 -42.94 -13.91 18.80
N SER A 385 -43.15 -13.10 17.75
CA SER A 385 -43.48 -13.58 16.42
C SER A 385 -42.24 -14.10 15.70
N ARG A 386 -42.34 -15.23 15.01
CA ARG A 386 -41.26 -15.74 14.14
C ARG A 386 -40.76 -14.72 13.11
N HIS A 387 -41.65 -13.84 12.66
CA HIS A 387 -41.31 -12.79 11.69
C HIS A 387 -40.36 -11.73 12.26
N TYR A 388 -40.28 -11.58 13.59
CA TYR A 388 -39.30 -10.70 14.22
C TYR A 388 -37.88 -11.16 13.93
N GLY A 389 -37.55 -12.42 14.21
CA GLY A 389 -36.23 -12.98 13.89
C GLY A 389 -35.91 -12.97 12.39
N GLU A 390 -36.91 -13.18 11.51
CA GLU A 390 -36.73 -13.07 10.05
C GLU A 390 -36.36 -11.64 9.63
N ARG A 391 -37.04 -10.64 10.20
CA ARG A 391 -36.81 -9.22 9.92
C ARG A 391 -35.47 -8.74 10.46
N TRP A 392 -35.20 -8.99 11.74
CA TRP A 392 -34.00 -8.49 12.42
C TRP A 392 -32.75 -9.29 12.10
N GLY A 393 -32.90 -10.59 11.81
CA GLY A 393 -31.78 -11.44 11.38
C GLY A 393 -31.12 -10.91 10.10
N ARG A 394 -31.90 -10.32 9.20
CA ARG A 394 -31.37 -9.68 7.98
C ARG A 394 -30.35 -8.58 8.30
N HIS A 395 -30.63 -7.70 9.26
CA HIS A 395 -29.71 -6.60 9.60
C HIS A 395 -28.34 -7.12 10.04
N TRP A 396 -28.33 -8.21 10.81
CA TRP A 396 -27.08 -8.88 11.18
C TRP A 396 -26.40 -9.55 9.99
N LEU A 397 -27.17 -10.27 9.16
CA LEU A 397 -26.65 -10.97 7.99
C LEU A 397 -26.03 -10.00 6.97
N ASP A 398 -26.58 -8.79 6.81
CA ASP A 398 -26.02 -7.73 5.97
C ASP A 398 -24.63 -7.29 6.49
N VAL A 399 -24.48 -7.08 7.80
CA VAL A 399 -23.19 -6.73 8.44
C VAL A 399 -22.17 -7.86 8.33
N ALA A 400 -22.61 -9.09 8.52
CA ALA A 400 -21.78 -10.29 8.37
C ALA A 400 -21.42 -10.58 6.90
N ARG A 401 -21.93 -9.79 5.94
CA ARG A 401 -21.78 -9.99 4.50
C ARG A 401 -22.22 -11.40 4.08
N TYR A 402 -23.31 -11.87 4.66
CA TYR A 402 -23.88 -13.16 4.34
C TYR A 402 -24.26 -13.21 2.85
N GLY A 403 -23.78 -14.25 2.17
CA GLY A 403 -24.15 -14.59 0.82
C GLY A 403 -24.21 -16.09 0.66
N GLU A 404 -25.10 -16.57 -0.21
CA GLU A 404 -25.16 -17.99 -0.58
C GLU A 404 -24.14 -18.34 -1.68
N SER A 405 -23.33 -17.37 -2.08
CA SER A 405 -22.15 -17.50 -2.92
C SER A 405 -21.16 -16.38 -2.63
N ASN A 406 -19.95 -16.47 -3.18
CA ASN A 406 -18.94 -15.41 -3.11
C ASN A 406 -19.18 -14.25 -4.11
N GLY A 407 -20.27 -14.28 -4.88
CA GLY A 407 -20.50 -13.35 -5.99
C GLY A 407 -19.46 -13.55 -7.12
N ASN A 408 -19.41 -12.62 -8.08
CA ASN A 408 -18.34 -12.63 -9.08
C ASN A 408 -17.04 -12.13 -8.43
N ASP A 409 -16.11 -13.03 -8.13
CA ASP A 409 -14.81 -12.74 -7.49
C ASP A 409 -13.79 -12.02 -8.40
N GLY A 410 -14.24 -11.47 -9.53
CA GLY A 410 -13.38 -10.91 -10.58
C GLY A 410 -12.71 -11.97 -11.46
N LEU A 411 -12.91 -13.26 -11.16
CA LEU A 411 -12.38 -14.39 -11.93
C LEU A 411 -13.49 -15.18 -12.64
N SER A 412 -14.69 -14.59 -12.77
CA SER A 412 -15.89 -15.20 -13.37
C SER A 412 -16.34 -16.50 -12.70
N ARG A 413 -16.01 -16.70 -11.41
CA ARG A 413 -16.42 -17.88 -10.63
C ARG A 413 -17.38 -17.44 -9.54
N ASN A 414 -18.54 -18.09 -9.50
CA ASN A 414 -19.57 -17.87 -8.48
C ASN A 414 -19.89 -19.18 -7.73
N PRO A 415 -18.91 -19.80 -7.03
CA PRO A 415 -19.18 -20.96 -6.20
C PRO A 415 -20.27 -20.66 -5.17
N THR A 416 -21.29 -21.50 -5.15
CA THR A 416 -22.35 -21.46 -4.14
C THR A 416 -21.88 -22.11 -2.85
N PHE A 417 -22.48 -21.71 -1.74
CA PHE A 417 -22.30 -22.27 -0.41
C PHE A 417 -23.56 -23.08 -0.04
N PRO A 418 -23.63 -24.40 -0.33
CA PRO A 418 -24.87 -25.18 -0.25
C PRO A 418 -25.50 -25.29 1.15
N HIS A 419 -24.74 -24.91 2.19
CA HIS A 419 -25.16 -24.98 3.59
C HIS A 419 -25.15 -23.62 4.29
N ALA A 420 -24.94 -22.51 3.56
CA ALA A 420 -24.97 -21.16 4.14
C ALA A 420 -26.30 -20.85 4.84
N TRP A 421 -27.42 -21.36 4.30
CA TRP A 421 -28.75 -21.21 4.88
C TRP A 421 -28.85 -21.65 6.35
N ARG A 422 -28.00 -22.59 6.79
CA ARG A 422 -27.98 -23.02 8.20
C ARG A 422 -27.53 -21.91 9.14
N TYR A 423 -26.60 -21.07 8.70
CA TYR A 423 -26.17 -19.89 9.47
C TYR A 423 -27.26 -18.82 9.49
N ARG A 424 -27.92 -18.57 8.36
CA ARG A 424 -29.10 -17.70 8.29
C ARG A 424 -30.18 -18.17 9.27
N ASP A 425 -30.55 -19.43 9.22
CA ASP A 425 -31.60 -19.99 10.07
C ASP A 425 -31.20 -19.97 11.56
N TYR A 426 -29.93 -20.21 11.86
CA TYR A 426 -29.39 -20.03 13.21
C TYR A 426 -29.54 -18.59 13.71
N VAL A 427 -29.17 -17.59 12.90
CA VAL A 427 -29.31 -16.17 13.26
C VAL A 427 -30.78 -15.80 13.50
N ILE A 428 -31.69 -16.25 12.64
CA ILE A 428 -33.14 -16.04 12.79
C ILE A 428 -33.65 -16.68 14.09
N GLN A 429 -33.19 -17.89 14.41
CA GLN A 429 -33.56 -18.60 15.63
C GLN A 429 -32.93 -18.01 16.90
N ALA A 430 -31.80 -17.32 16.81
CA ALA A 430 -31.16 -16.68 17.97
C ALA A 430 -31.84 -15.37 18.40
N LEU A 431 -32.67 -14.79 17.51
CA LEU A 431 -33.40 -13.56 17.74
C LEU A 431 -34.87 -13.79 18.14
N ASN A 432 -35.36 -15.02 18.05
CA ASN A 432 -36.66 -15.45 18.58
C ASN A 432 -36.42 -16.31 19.82
#